data_AF-A0A453FCN8-F1
#
_entry.id   AF-A0A453FCN8-F1
#
_cell.length_a   1.000
_cell.length_b   1.000
_cell.length_c   1.000
_cell.angle_alpha   90.00
_cell.angle_beta   90.00
_cell.angle_gamma   90.00
#
_symmetry.space_group_name_H-M   'P 1'
#
loop_
_entity.id
_entity.type
_entity.pdbx_description
1 polymer ?
#
loop_
_entity_poly.entity_id
_entity_poly.type
_entity_poly.pdbx_seq_one_letter_code
_entity_poly.pdbx_strand_id
1 'polypeptide(L)'
;MSLLVGLPDLEWKLIYVGSAEDENYDQQLESVLVGPVNVGTYRFVLEADPPDPSKIREEDIIGVTVLLLTCSYMGQEFIRVGYYVNNDYDDEQLREEPPAKLLIDRVQRNILTDKPRVTKFPINFHPETSGGQQQDQPQSAVPENQTSEGSKASTDL
;
A
#
# COMPACT_ATOMS: atom_id res chain seq x y z
N MET A 1 27.15 -24.40 6.27
CA MET A 1 25.73 -24.75 6.52
C MET A 1 24.91 -23.56 6.08
N SER A 2 24.20 -23.65 4.95
CA SER A 2 23.45 -22.49 4.43
C SER A 2 22.09 -22.43 5.12
N LEU A 3 21.79 -21.34 5.83
CA LEU A 3 20.38 -21.01 6.08
C LEU A 3 19.82 -20.52 4.74
N LEU A 4 18.84 -21.24 4.19
CA LEU A 4 17.85 -20.60 3.35
C LEU A 4 17.01 -19.69 4.26
N VAL A 5 17.49 -18.47 4.47
CA VAL A 5 16.62 -17.38 4.95
C VAL A 5 15.71 -17.06 3.78
N GLY A 6 14.56 -17.72 3.73
CA GLY A 6 13.50 -17.36 2.80
C GLY A 6 13.09 -15.91 3.03
N LEU A 7 12.72 -15.20 1.96
CA LEU A 7 12.26 -13.83 2.12
C LEU A 7 10.96 -13.81 2.95
N PRO A 8 10.79 -12.82 3.85
CA PRO A 8 9.55 -12.58 4.57
C PRO A 8 8.32 -12.63 3.66
N ASP A 9 7.22 -13.14 4.19
CA ASP A 9 5.99 -13.35 3.44
C ASP A 9 5.45 -12.06 2.83
N LEU A 10 4.89 -12.18 1.62
CA LEU A 10 4.14 -11.12 0.97
C LEU A 10 2.70 -11.16 1.47
N GLU A 11 2.23 -10.05 2.04
CA GLU A 11 0.83 -9.88 2.42
C GLU A 11 0.07 -9.35 1.19
N TRP A 12 -0.95 -10.07 0.74
CA TRP A 12 -1.86 -9.64 -0.33
C TRP A 12 -3.24 -9.40 0.24
N LYS A 13 -3.82 -8.23 -0.04
CA LYS A 13 -5.17 -7.84 0.42
C LYS A 13 -6.06 -7.49 -0.75
N LEU A 14 -7.28 -8.02 -0.74
CA LEU A 14 -8.36 -7.58 -1.62
C LEU A 14 -9.30 -6.67 -0.83
N ILE A 15 -9.47 -5.44 -1.30
CA ILE A 15 -10.26 -4.39 -0.64
C ILE A 15 -11.30 -3.87 -1.65
N TYR A 16 -12.54 -3.72 -1.21
CA TYR A 16 -13.61 -3.11 -1.98
C TYR A 16 -13.91 -1.71 -1.43
N VAL A 17 -13.90 -0.70 -2.29
CA VAL A 17 -14.16 0.69 -1.90
C VAL A 17 -15.66 0.90 -1.69
N GLY A 18 -16.06 1.20 -0.45
CA GLY A 18 -17.48 1.29 -0.06
C GLY A 18 -18.09 2.70 -0.14
N SER A 19 -17.26 3.72 -0.33
CA SER A 19 -17.65 5.07 -0.75
C SER A 19 -16.46 5.75 -1.45
N ALA A 20 -16.71 6.56 -2.48
CA ALA A 20 -15.65 7.34 -3.12
C ALA A 20 -15.16 8.53 -2.26
N GLU A 21 -15.89 8.89 -1.20
CA GLU A 21 -15.63 10.07 -0.36
C GLU A 21 -15.12 9.73 1.05
N ASP A 22 -15.29 8.49 1.52
CA ASP A 22 -14.99 8.08 2.91
C ASP A 22 -14.44 6.65 3.00
N GLU A 23 -13.16 6.53 3.36
CA GLU A 23 -12.45 5.25 3.52
C GLU A 23 -12.96 4.38 4.70
N ASN A 24 -13.80 4.92 5.59
CA ASN A 24 -14.42 4.12 6.67
C ASN A 24 -15.44 3.09 6.15
N TYR A 25 -15.85 3.18 4.87
CA TYR A 25 -16.68 2.19 4.19
C TYR A 25 -15.85 1.12 3.44
N ASP A 26 -14.52 1.23 3.38
CA ASP A 26 -13.68 0.24 2.68
C ASP A 26 -13.70 -1.12 3.38
N GLN A 27 -13.96 -2.17 2.60
CA GLN A 27 -14.12 -3.53 3.09
C GLN A 27 -12.95 -4.40 2.62
N GLN A 28 -12.07 -4.80 3.54
CA GLN A 28 -11.10 -5.86 3.29
C GLN A 28 -11.83 -7.20 3.15
N LEU A 29 -11.94 -7.70 1.92
CA LEU A 29 -12.63 -8.95 1.59
C LEU A 29 -11.77 -10.19 1.91
N GLU A 30 -10.44 -10.08 1.74
CA GLU A 30 -9.48 -11.15 2.05
C GLU A 30 -8.08 -10.56 2.31
N SER A 31 -7.27 -11.26 3.11
CA SER A 31 -5.88 -10.95 3.43
C SER A 31 -5.04 -12.23 3.60
N VAL A 32 -4.25 -12.60 2.58
CA VAL A 32 -3.40 -13.81 2.59
C VAL A 32 -1.91 -13.48 2.74
N LEU A 33 -1.18 -14.33 3.46
CA LEU A 33 0.28 -14.34 3.49
C LEU A 33 0.81 -15.37 2.49
N VAL A 34 1.75 -14.95 1.63
CA VAL A 34 2.38 -15.77 0.61
C VAL A 34 3.89 -15.80 0.84
N GLY A 35 4.39 -16.91 1.37
CA GLY A 35 5.82 -17.15 1.54
C GLY A 35 6.16 -18.50 2.20
N PRO A 36 7.45 -18.75 2.49
CA PRO A 36 8.59 -17.89 2.17
C PRO A 36 8.84 -17.79 0.66
N VAL A 37 9.08 -16.57 0.17
CA VAL A 37 9.23 -16.32 -1.27
C VAL A 37 10.68 -16.55 -1.71
N ASN A 38 10.87 -17.27 -2.82
CA ASN A 38 12.16 -17.44 -3.49
C ASN A 38 12.18 -16.63 -4.79
N VAL A 39 13.34 -16.48 -5.43
CA VAL A 39 13.44 -15.83 -6.75
C VAL A 39 12.82 -16.76 -7.81
N GLY A 40 11.73 -16.31 -8.43
CA GLY A 40 11.03 -17.04 -9.49
C GLY A 40 9.69 -16.41 -9.86
N THR A 41 8.96 -17.05 -10.78
CA THR A 41 7.60 -16.66 -11.16
C THR A 41 6.59 -17.51 -10.41
N TYR A 42 5.67 -16.87 -9.69
CA TYR A 42 4.61 -17.52 -8.91
C TYR A 42 3.23 -17.22 -9.50
N ARG A 43 2.28 -18.13 -9.28
CA ARG A 43 0.85 -17.93 -9.53
C ARG A 43 0.06 -18.67 -8.47
N PHE A 44 -0.85 -17.97 -7.81
CA PHE A 44 -1.85 -18.51 -6.89
C PHE A 44 -3.24 -18.00 -7.31
N VAL A 45 -4.29 -18.50 -6.66
CA VAL A 45 -5.65 -17.95 -6.76
C VAL A 45 -5.95 -17.25 -5.45
N LEU A 46 -6.55 -16.07 -5.52
CA LEU A 46 -7.13 -15.37 -4.37
C LEU A 46 -8.64 -15.42 -4.52
N GLU A 47 -9.30 -16.14 -3.63
CA GLU A 47 -10.77 -16.22 -3.55
C GLU A 47 -11.22 -15.39 -2.35
N ALA A 48 -12.40 -14.78 -2.43
CA ALA A 48 -12.91 -13.89 -1.39
C ALA A 48 -14.44 -13.81 -1.47
N ASP A 49 -15.09 -13.63 -0.33
CA ASP A 49 -16.52 -13.33 -0.25
C ASP A 49 -16.85 -11.93 -0.82
N PRO A 50 -18.11 -11.68 -1.24
CA PRO A 50 -18.55 -10.36 -1.67
C PRO A 50 -18.53 -9.33 -0.51
N PRO A 51 -18.45 -8.02 -0.81
CA PRO A 51 -18.64 -6.99 0.21
C PRO A 51 -20.04 -7.10 0.83
N ASP A 52 -20.16 -6.74 2.10
CA ASP A 52 -21.43 -6.63 2.81
C ASP A 52 -22.17 -5.36 2.34
N PRO A 53 -23.34 -5.46 1.68
CA PRO A 53 -24.05 -4.30 1.18
C PRO A 53 -24.52 -3.34 2.27
N SER A 54 -24.68 -3.81 3.53
CA SER A 54 -25.06 -2.97 4.66
C SER A 54 -23.92 -2.09 5.19
N LYS A 55 -22.69 -2.29 4.69
CA LYS A 55 -21.50 -1.47 4.95
C LYS A 55 -21.00 -0.73 3.71
N ILE A 56 -21.83 -0.60 2.67
CA ILE A 56 -21.61 0.31 1.55
C ILE A 56 -22.52 1.51 1.78
N ARG A 57 -22.05 2.72 1.45
CA ARG A 57 -22.88 3.93 1.54
C ARG A 57 -24.01 3.86 0.50
N GLU A 58 -25.26 4.18 0.88
CA GLU A 58 -26.45 3.82 0.08
C GLU A 58 -26.42 4.41 -1.34
N GLU A 59 -25.95 5.65 -1.48
CA GLU A 59 -25.76 6.32 -2.78
C GLU A 59 -24.58 5.78 -3.61
N ASP A 60 -23.63 5.03 -3.03
CA ASP A 60 -22.46 4.44 -3.70
C ASP A 60 -22.67 2.97 -4.11
N ILE A 61 -23.83 2.35 -3.82
CA ILE A 61 -24.09 0.94 -4.18
C ILE A 61 -24.28 0.76 -5.70
N ILE A 62 -24.93 1.71 -6.38
CA ILE A 62 -25.12 1.73 -7.84
C ILE A 62 -24.13 2.72 -8.47
N GLY A 63 -23.54 2.35 -9.60
CA GLY A 63 -22.57 3.17 -10.33
C GLY A 63 -21.15 2.62 -10.26
N VAL A 64 -20.16 3.51 -10.29
CA VAL A 64 -18.74 3.14 -10.46
C VAL A 64 -17.96 3.26 -9.15
N THR A 65 -17.44 2.14 -8.67
CA THR A 65 -16.48 2.07 -7.55
C THR A 65 -15.20 1.31 -7.98
N VAL A 66 -14.35 0.93 -7.01
CA VAL A 66 -13.03 0.32 -7.24
C VAL A 66 -12.83 -0.92 -6.37
N LEU A 67 -12.27 -1.98 -6.96
CA LEU A 67 -11.61 -3.07 -6.23
C LEU A 67 -10.10 -2.82 -6.23
N LEU A 68 -9.50 -2.82 -5.05
CA LEU A 68 -8.06 -2.66 -4.83
C LEU A 68 -7.44 -4.00 -4.43
N LEU A 69 -6.48 -4.48 -5.22
CA LEU A 69 -5.57 -5.54 -4.82
C LEU A 69 -4.22 -4.91 -4.42
N THR A 70 -3.90 -4.92 -3.13
CA THR A 70 -2.60 -4.43 -2.63
C THR A 70 -1.66 -5.60 -2.33
N CYS A 71 -0.35 -5.34 -2.41
CA CYS A 71 0.67 -6.23 -1.88
C CYS A 71 1.71 -5.46 -1.07
N SER A 72 1.99 -6.00 0.11
CA SER A 72 2.89 -5.45 1.12
C SER A 72 4.00 -6.44 1.47
N TYR A 73 5.16 -5.91 1.80
CA TYR A 73 6.31 -6.67 2.31
C TYR A 73 6.78 -6.03 3.62
N MET A 74 6.87 -6.81 4.69
CA MET A 74 7.13 -6.31 6.06
C MET A 74 6.20 -5.14 6.44
N GLY A 75 4.92 -5.22 6.08
CA GLY A 75 3.91 -4.18 6.34
C GLY A 75 3.99 -2.92 5.48
N GLN A 76 4.97 -2.79 4.59
CA GLN A 76 5.07 -1.69 3.64
C GLN A 76 4.45 -2.09 2.30
N GLU A 77 3.40 -1.39 1.87
CA GLU A 77 2.79 -1.58 0.55
C GLU A 77 3.75 -1.11 -0.56
N PHE A 78 3.99 -1.95 -1.58
CA PHE A 78 4.86 -1.62 -2.71
C PHE A 78 4.14 -1.68 -4.07
N ILE A 79 2.95 -2.28 -4.14
CA ILE A 79 2.13 -2.30 -5.35
C ILE A 79 0.64 -2.30 -5.00
N ARG A 80 -0.14 -1.53 -5.76
CA ARG A 80 -1.59 -1.45 -5.72
C ARG A 80 -2.14 -1.59 -7.13
N VAL A 81 -3.11 -2.49 -7.32
CA VAL A 81 -3.79 -2.72 -8.59
C VAL A 81 -5.27 -2.41 -8.39
N GLY A 82 -5.71 -1.27 -8.90
CA GLY A 82 -7.12 -0.86 -8.90
C GLY A 82 -7.85 -1.32 -10.15
N TYR A 83 -9.00 -1.96 -9.98
CA TYR A 83 -9.94 -2.30 -11.05
C TYR A 83 -11.21 -1.46 -10.89
N TYR A 84 -11.68 -0.82 -11.96
CA TYR A 84 -13.00 -0.19 -11.94
C TYR A 84 -14.08 -1.27 -11.90
N VAL A 85 -15.08 -1.00 -11.08
CA VAL A 85 -16.23 -1.85 -10.84
C VAL A 85 -17.48 -1.04 -11.17
N ASN A 86 -18.31 -1.53 -12.09
CA ASN A 86 -19.61 -0.95 -12.38
C ASN A 86 -20.69 -1.86 -11.79
N ASN A 87 -21.35 -1.39 -10.74
CA ASN A 87 -22.53 -2.01 -10.16
C ASN A 87 -23.76 -1.40 -10.83
N ASP A 88 -24.65 -2.23 -11.34
CA ASP A 88 -25.82 -1.77 -12.08
C ASP A 88 -26.95 -2.79 -11.98
N TYR A 89 -28.17 -2.43 -12.33
CA TYR A 89 -29.27 -3.42 -12.34
C TYR A 89 -29.11 -4.42 -13.49
N ASP A 90 -29.59 -5.65 -13.27
CA ASP A 90 -29.59 -6.72 -14.27
C ASP A 90 -30.55 -6.42 -15.44
N ASP A 91 -31.76 -5.97 -15.13
CA ASP A 91 -32.79 -5.56 -16.08
C ASP A 91 -32.52 -4.17 -16.69
N GLU A 92 -33.00 -3.92 -17.90
CA GLU A 92 -32.82 -2.64 -18.61
C GLU A 92 -33.83 -1.58 -18.15
N GLN A 93 -35.07 -1.96 -17.82
CA GLN A 93 -36.10 -1.06 -17.32
C GLN A 93 -35.74 -0.52 -15.93
N LEU A 94 -35.11 -1.35 -15.09
CA LEU A 94 -34.57 -0.92 -13.79
C LEU A 94 -33.40 0.06 -13.91
N ARG A 95 -32.76 0.17 -15.08
CA ARG A 95 -31.67 1.12 -15.35
C ARG A 95 -32.19 2.44 -15.92
N GLU A 96 -33.23 2.41 -16.76
CA GLU A 96 -33.89 3.61 -17.27
C GLU A 96 -34.81 4.27 -16.21
N GLU A 97 -35.55 3.47 -15.44
CA GLU A 97 -36.46 3.91 -14.37
C GLU A 97 -36.08 3.26 -13.02
N PRO A 98 -34.99 3.70 -12.36
CA PRO A 98 -34.52 3.10 -11.12
C PRO A 98 -35.54 3.25 -9.97
N PRO A 99 -35.81 2.18 -9.20
CA PRO A 99 -36.82 2.19 -8.15
C PRO A 99 -36.41 3.06 -6.96
N ALA A 100 -37.39 3.77 -6.37
CA ALA A 100 -37.21 4.64 -5.20
C ALA A 100 -36.78 3.90 -3.90
N LYS A 101 -36.66 2.57 -3.94
CA LYS A 101 -35.97 1.76 -2.95
C LYS A 101 -35.02 0.81 -3.68
N LEU A 102 -33.77 0.79 -3.26
CA LEU A 102 -32.72 -0.10 -3.77
C LEU A 102 -33.13 -1.59 -3.72
N LEU A 103 -32.92 -2.31 -4.82
CA LEU A 103 -33.16 -3.75 -4.95
C LEU A 103 -31.83 -4.51 -5.04
N ILE A 104 -31.19 -4.75 -3.90
CA ILE A 104 -29.84 -5.36 -3.82
C ILE A 104 -29.75 -6.69 -4.58
N ASP A 105 -30.78 -7.54 -4.49
CA ASP A 105 -30.85 -8.84 -5.18
C ASP A 105 -30.93 -8.75 -6.72
N ARG A 106 -31.01 -7.53 -7.27
CA ARG A 106 -31.03 -7.23 -8.72
C ARG A 106 -29.77 -6.51 -9.20
N VAL A 107 -28.81 -6.25 -8.31
CA VAL A 107 -27.55 -5.56 -8.66
C VAL A 107 -26.52 -6.58 -9.17
N GLN A 108 -26.08 -6.38 -10.41
CA GLN A 108 -24.97 -7.11 -11.02
C GLN A 108 -23.68 -6.29 -11.00
N ARG A 109 -22.53 -6.97 -10.90
CA ARG A 109 -21.21 -6.35 -10.82
C ARG A 109 -20.36 -6.69 -12.03
N ASN A 110 -20.03 -5.69 -12.86
CA ASN A 110 -19.06 -5.82 -13.94
C ASN A 110 -17.70 -5.24 -13.51
N ILE A 111 -16.59 -5.96 -13.77
CA ILE A 111 -15.23 -5.55 -13.39
C ILE A 111 -14.42 -5.31 -14.67
N LEU A 112 -13.84 -4.12 -14.83
CA LEU A 112 -13.03 -3.77 -16.01
C LEU A 112 -11.61 -4.34 -15.91
N THR A 113 -11.51 -5.65 -16.11
CA THR A 113 -10.26 -6.43 -16.01
C THR A 113 -9.18 -6.03 -17.01
N ASP A 114 -9.56 -5.55 -18.20
CA ASP A 114 -8.63 -5.21 -19.30
C ASP A 114 -7.82 -3.91 -19.06
N LYS A 115 -8.23 -3.05 -18.12
CA LYS A 115 -7.65 -1.72 -17.91
C LYS A 115 -7.34 -1.42 -16.44
N PRO A 116 -6.52 -2.25 -15.75
CA PRO A 116 -6.14 -2.02 -14.36
C PRO A 116 -5.30 -0.75 -14.20
N ARG A 117 -5.46 -0.10 -13.05
CA ARG A 117 -4.61 1.00 -12.59
C ARG A 117 -3.54 0.44 -11.66
N VAL A 118 -2.32 0.27 -12.17
CA VAL A 118 -1.18 -0.23 -11.39
C VAL A 118 -0.35 0.93 -10.85
N THR A 119 -0.36 1.12 -9.54
CA THR A 119 0.52 2.04 -8.81
C THR A 119 1.62 1.25 -8.12
N LYS A 120 2.84 1.79 -8.08
CA LYS A 120 4.00 1.19 -7.40
C LYS A 120 4.61 2.21 -6.43
N PHE A 121 4.95 1.75 -5.24
CA PHE A 121 5.54 2.56 -4.17
C PHE A 121 6.96 2.06 -3.89
N PRO A 122 7.98 2.95 -3.88
CA PRO A 122 9.34 2.55 -3.49
C PRO A 122 9.39 2.22 -1.98
N ILE A 123 9.84 1.01 -1.65
CA ILE A 123 10.07 0.57 -0.26
C ILE A 123 11.48 -0.01 -0.12
N ASN A 124 11.98 -0.15 1.10
CA ASN A 124 13.21 -0.92 1.33
C ASN A 124 12.90 -2.40 1.56
N PHE A 125 13.25 -3.24 0.58
CA PHE A 125 13.17 -4.71 0.68
C PHE A 125 14.29 -5.35 1.52
N HIS A 126 15.37 -4.59 1.77
CA HIS A 126 16.53 -5.00 2.56
C HIS A 126 16.75 -4.00 3.71
N PRO A 127 15.86 -3.96 4.73
CA PRO A 127 16.15 -3.21 5.95
C PRO A 127 17.44 -3.75 6.57
N GLU A 128 18.42 -2.87 6.79
CA GLU A 128 19.73 -3.23 7.35
C GLU A 128 19.55 -4.02 8.64
N THR A 129 19.97 -5.29 8.63
CA THR A 129 19.81 -6.24 9.74
C THR A 129 20.70 -5.79 10.91
N SER A 130 20.20 -4.85 11.70
CA SER A 130 21.00 -4.00 12.60
C SER A 130 21.45 -4.71 13.88
N GLY A 131 22.19 -5.81 13.73
CA GLY A 131 23.03 -6.39 14.77
C GLY A 131 24.14 -5.40 15.10
N GLY A 132 23.90 -4.57 16.12
CA GLY A 132 24.53 -3.27 16.23
C GLY A 132 26.04 -3.27 16.51
N GLN A 133 26.66 -2.15 16.12
CA GLN A 133 27.85 -1.65 16.81
C GLN A 133 27.82 -0.11 16.82
N GLN A 134 27.17 0.44 17.84
CA GLN A 134 27.22 1.86 18.15
C GLN A 134 28.59 2.17 18.78
N GLN A 135 29.55 2.60 17.96
CA GLN A 135 30.84 3.07 18.47
C GLN A 135 30.73 4.53 18.93
N ASP A 136 30.42 4.71 20.22
CA ASP A 136 30.76 5.94 20.92
C ASP A 136 32.29 6.13 20.89
N GLN A 137 32.76 7.26 20.35
CA GLN A 137 34.09 7.78 20.64
C GLN A 137 33.97 9.07 21.46
N PRO A 138 34.23 9.03 22.79
CA PRO A 138 34.33 10.24 23.57
C PRO A 138 35.67 10.93 23.31
N GLN A 139 35.65 12.16 22.78
CA GLN A 139 36.81 13.03 22.75
C GLN A 139 36.62 14.23 23.69
N SER A 140 37.49 14.33 24.70
CA SER A 140 37.47 15.41 25.71
C SER A 140 38.86 15.58 26.35
N ALA A 141 39.68 16.53 25.84
CA ALA A 141 40.85 17.11 26.54
C ALA A 141 41.45 18.33 25.77
N VAL A 142 41.81 19.40 26.51
CA VAL A 142 42.42 20.71 26.11
C VAL A 142 43.04 21.29 27.41
N PRO A 143 44.12 22.13 27.47
CA PRO A 143 44.92 22.86 26.47
C PRO A 143 46.33 22.21 26.25
N GLU A 144 47.54 22.82 26.13
CA GLU A 144 48.21 24.15 26.24
C GLU A 144 49.61 24.01 25.53
N ASN A 145 50.43 24.98 25.07
CA ASN A 145 50.39 26.41 24.64
C ASN A 145 51.86 26.87 24.28
N GLN A 146 52.10 28.17 24.08
CA GLN A 146 53.38 28.94 24.08
C GLN A 146 54.15 29.16 22.74
N THR A 147 54.10 30.43 22.28
CA THR A 147 55.20 31.31 21.75
C THR A 147 56.09 30.89 20.56
N SER A 148 56.63 31.78 19.69
CA SER A 148 56.42 33.21 19.31
C SER A 148 57.43 33.56 18.16
N GLU A 149 57.48 34.70 17.45
CA GLU A 149 56.68 35.94 17.41
C GLU A 149 56.04 36.10 15.98
N GLY A 150 56.10 37.18 15.16
CA GLY A 150 56.63 38.56 15.31
C GLY A 150 56.61 39.42 14.03
N SER A 151 56.70 40.76 14.21
CA SER A 151 56.84 41.83 13.20
C SER A 151 55.54 42.46 12.59
N LYS A 152 55.69 43.63 11.96
CA LYS A 152 54.66 44.66 11.67
C LYS A 152 54.72 45.18 10.23
N ALA A 153 53.63 45.78 9.72
CA ALA A 153 53.56 47.18 9.23
C ALA A 153 52.18 47.55 8.62
N SER A 154 51.87 48.86 8.63
CA SER A 154 50.98 49.72 7.78
C SER A 154 49.88 49.10 6.89
N THR A 155 48.65 49.66 6.75
CA THR A 155 48.25 51.06 6.39
C THR A 155 48.77 51.48 4.99
N ASP A 156 48.06 52.23 4.13
CA ASP A 156 46.84 53.05 4.22
C ASP A 156 45.99 52.96 2.91
N LEU A 157 44.81 53.62 2.91
CA LEU A 157 43.96 54.01 1.76
C LEU A 157 43.17 52.90 1.03
#